data_AF-A0AAW4YFS3-F1
#
_entry.id   AF-A0AAW4YFS3-F1
#
_cell.length_a   1.000
_cell.length_b   1.000
_cell.length_c   1.000
_cell.angle_alpha   90.00
_cell.angle_beta   90.00
_cell.angle_gamma   90.00
#
_symmetry.space_group_name_H-M   'P 1'
#
loop_
_entity.id
_entity.type
_entity.pdbx_description
1 polymer ?
#
loop_
_entity_poly.entity_id
_entity_poly.type
_entity_poly.pdbx_seq_one_letter_code
_entity_poly.pdbx_strand_id
1 'polypeptide(L)'
;YIRQLLDAYHIKRYELDNYEADDIIGTLSKEADKAGFQTIIITGDRDLTQLATDNVTIYYTKKGVTDVDHYTPDFIAEKYNGLTPNQIIDMKGLMGDTSD
;
A
#
# COMPACT_ATOMS: atom_id res chain seq x y z
N TYR A 1 2.94 -23.13 -6.01
CA TYR A 1 1.55 -23.05 -6.51
C TYR A 1 1.14 -21.63 -6.92
N ILE A 2 1.25 -20.61 -6.07
CA ILE A 2 0.82 -19.24 -6.41
C ILE A 2 1.51 -18.67 -7.68
N ARG A 3 2.83 -18.85 -7.81
CA ARG A 3 3.60 -18.34 -8.97
C ARG A 3 3.13 -18.96 -10.29
N GLN A 4 2.95 -20.28 -10.30
CA GLN A 4 2.44 -21.02 -11.46
C GLN A 4 1.03 -20.55 -11.85
N LEU A 5 0.19 -20.21 -10.87
CA LEU A 5 -1.14 -19.66 -11.11
C LEU A 5 -1.06 -18.29 -11.79
N LEU A 6 -0.23 -17.38 -11.26
CA LEU A 6 -0.01 -16.06 -11.85
C LEU A 6 0.49 -16.18 -13.30
N ASP A 7 1.44 -17.07 -13.54
CA ASP A 7 1.99 -17.33 -14.87
C ASP A 7 0.91 -17.85 -15.83
N ALA A 8 0.03 -18.75 -15.37
CA ALA A 8 -1.08 -19.30 -16.15
C ALA A 8 -2.16 -18.26 -16.49
N TYR A 9 -2.40 -17.29 -15.60
CA TYR A 9 -3.31 -16.16 -15.84
C TYR A 9 -2.65 -14.97 -16.53
N HIS A 10 -1.38 -15.10 -16.93
CA HIS A 10 -0.59 -14.02 -17.54
C HIS A 10 -0.47 -12.76 -16.68
N ILE A 11 -0.56 -12.92 -15.35
CA ILE A 11 -0.33 -11.84 -14.39
C ILE A 11 1.18 -11.70 -14.21
N LYS A 12 1.71 -10.51 -14.50
CA LYS A 12 3.12 -10.23 -14.30
C LYS A 12 3.44 -10.24 -12.81
N ARG A 13 4.54 -10.91 -12.46
CA ARG A 13 5.13 -10.90 -11.13
C ARG A 13 6.55 -10.37 -11.24
N TYR A 14 6.98 -9.63 -10.22
CA TYR A 14 8.32 -9.11 -10.12
C TYR A 14 8.86 -9.43 -8.72
N GLU A 15 10.10 -9.90 -8.66
CA GLU A 15 10.84 -10.17 -7.44
C GLU A 15 12.30 -9.80 -7.68
N LEU A 16 12.96 -9.26 -6.67
CA LEU A 16 14.36 -8.86 -6.74
C LEU A 16 15.07 -9.35 -5.48
N ASP A 17 16.18 -10.06 -5.67
CA ASP A 17 16.94 -10.61 -4.56
C ASP A 17 17.44 -9.50 -3.62
N ASN A 18 17.29 -9.74 -2.32
CA ASN A 18 17.65 -8.82 -1.23
C ASN A 18 16.79 -7.55 -1.11
N TYR A 19 15.61 -7.51 -1.75
CA TYR A 19 14.64 -6.43 -1.55
C TYR A 19 13.32 -6.99 -1.02
N GLU A 20 12.71 -6.24 -0.11
CA GLU A 20 11.39 -6.56 0.41
C GLU A 20 10.29 -6.13 -0.58
N ALA A 21 9.10 -6.71 -0.44
CA ALA A 21 8.01 -6.47 -1.38
C ALA A 21 7.47 -5.03 -1.27
N ASP A 22 7.46 -4.48 -0.07
CA ASP A 22 7.06 -3.10 0.24
C ASP A 22 8.02 -2.08 -0.39
N ASP A 23 9.34 -2.32 -0.38
CA ASP A 23 10.34 -1.49 -1.06
C ASP A 23 10.08 -1.42 -2.58
N ILE A 24 9.80 -2.59 -3.17
CA ILE A 24 9.50 -2.72 -4.60
C ILE A 24 8.18 -2.00 -4.93
N ILE A 25 7.13 -2.23 -4.14
CA ILE A 25 5.82 -1.61 -4.32
C ILE A 25 5.92 -0.08 -4.15
N GLY A 26 6.64 0.39 -3.13
CA GLY A 26 6.89 1.81 -2.87
C GLY A 26 7.63 2.48 -4.02
N THR A 27 8.64 1.81 -4.58
CA THR A 27 9.38 2.32 -5.74
C THR A 27 8.48 2.41 -6.97
N LEU A 28 7.81 1.31 -7.34
CA LEU A 28 6.98 1.25 -8.55
C LEU A 28 5.76 2.16 -8.49
N SER A 29 5.10 2.26 -7.32
CA SER A 29 3.96 3.16 -7.14
C SER A 29 4.35 4.62 -7.27
N LYS A 30 5.50 5.02 -6.73
CA LYS A 30 6.04 6.37 -6.86
C LYS A 30 6.44 6.71 -8.30
N GLU A 31 6.99 5.76 -9.04
CA GLU A 31 7.26 5.93 -10.47
C GLU A 31 5.96 6.06 -11.28
N ALA A 32 4.96 5.22 -10.98
CA ALA A 32 3.66 5.25 -11.65
C ALA A 32 2.91 6.56 -11.38
N ASP A 33 2.91 7.04 -10.14
CA ASP A 33 2.33 8.32 -9.73
C ASP A 33 2.96 9.51 -10.48
N LYS A 34 4.29 9.55 -10.55
CA LYS A 34 5.02 10.58 -11.33
C LYS A 34 4.68 10.55 -12.82
N ALA A 35 4.37 9.38 -13.36
CA ALA A 35 3.94 9.21 -14.73
C ALA A 35 2.42 9.44 -14.93
N GLY A 36 1.68 9.76 -13.87
CA GLY A 36 0.25 10.07 -13.91
C GLY A 36 -0.66 8.85 -14.02
N PHE A 37 -0.17 7.65 -13.69
CA PHE A 37 -0.99 6.44 -13.71
C PHE A 37 -1.89 6.35 -12.48
N GLN A 38 -3.17 6.07 -12.72
CA GLN A 38 -4.09 5.63 -11.66
C GLN A 38 -3.69 4.23 -11.21
N THR A 39 -3.26 4.13 -9.95
CA THR A 39 -2.63 2.95 -9.37
C THR A 39 -3.42 2.47 -8.16
N ILE A 40 -3.70 1.16 -8.11
CA ILE A 40 -4.32 0.50 -6.97
C ILE A 40 -3.32 -0.48 -6.37
N ILE A 41 -3.06 -0.36 -5.07
CA ILE A 41 -2.21 -1.28 -4.32
C ILE A 41 -3.11 -2.09 -3.39
N ILE A 42 -3.17 -3.40 -3.57
CA ILE A 42 -3.96 -4.31 -2.71
C ILE A 42 -3.02 -4.97 -1.73
N THR A 43 -3.22 -4.77 -0.43
CA THR A 43 -2.30 -5.27 0.59
C THR A 43 -2.98 -5.48 1.96
N GLY A 44 -2.47 -6.44 2.71
CA GLY A 44 -2.79 -6.62 4.14
C GLY A 44 -1.83 -5.85 5.06
N ASP A 45 -0.85 -5.16 4.50
CA ASP A 45 0.11 -4.34 5.23
C ASP A 45 -0.42 -2.90 5.38
N ARG A 46 -0.55 -2.45 6.63
CA ARG A 46 -1.05 -1.12 6.96
C ARG A 46 0.02 -0.04 6.79
N ASP A 47 1.29 -0.39 6.70
CA ASP A 47 2.39 0.56 6.52
C ASP A 47 2.36 1.17 5.13
N LEU A 48 2.00 0.38 4.12
CA LEU A 48 1.83 0.84 2.74
C LEU A 48 0.73 1.90 2.55
N THR A 49 -0.13 2.14 3.55
CA THR A 49 -1.12 3.24 3.53
C THR A 49 -0.47 4.63 3.38
N GLN A 50 0.79 4.77 3.79
CA GLN A 50 1.58 6.00 3.61
C GLN A 50 1.82 6.39 2.14
N LEU A 51 1.71 5.42 1.22
CA LEU A 51 1.95 5.64 -0.22
C LEU A 51 0.75 6.26 -0.93
N ALA A 52 -0.37 6.50 -0.23
CA ALA A 52 -1.56 7.06 -0.83
C ALA A 52 -1.30 8.47 -1.39
N THR A 53 -1.72 8.72 -2.62
CA THR A 53 -1.70 10.02 -3.29
C THR A 53 -3.01 10.21 -4.06
N ASP A 54 -3.15 11.31 -4.80
CA ASP A 54 -4.32 11.53 -5.67
C ASP A 54 -4.42 10.49 -6.79
N ASN A 55 -3.31 9.86 -7.20
CA ASN A 55 -3.29 8.81 -8.22
C ASN A 55 -3.08 7.40 -7.65
N VAL A 56 -2.70 7.27 -6.38
CA VAL A 56 -2.39 5.98 -5.75
C VAL A 56 -3.37 5.72 -4.62
N THR A 57 -4.23 4.70 -4.75
CA THR A 57 -5.16 4.28 -3.70
C THR A 57 -4.75 2.93 -3.11
N ILE A 58 -4.75 2.82 -1.79
CA ILE A 58 -4.38 1.59 -1.08
C ILE A 58 -5.65 0.84 -0.63
N TYR A 59 -5.83 -0.37 -1.14
CA TYR A 59 -6.92 -1.27 -0.82
C TYR A 59 -6.44 -2.18 0.31
N TYR A 60 -6.69 -1.73 1.54
CA TYR A 60 -6.22 -2.39 2.74
C TYR A 60 -7.18 -3.50 3.18
N THR A 61 -6.74 -4.75 3.09
CA THR A 61 -7.54 -5.95 3.38
C THR A 61 -7.39 -6.36 4.85
N LYS A 62 -8.30 -5.91 5.74
CA LYS A 62 -8.24 -6.16 7.20
C LYS A 62 -8.38 -7.63 7.59
N LYS A 63 -9.30 -8.34 6.92
CA LYS A 63 -9.66 -9.74 7.19
C LYS A 63 -9.94 -10.45 5.87
N GLY A 64 -8.87 -10.74 5.12
CA GLY A 64 -8.98 -11.27 3.77
C GLY A 64 -9.67 -10.30 2.81
N VAL A 65 -10.19 -10.81 1.69
CA VAL A 65 -10.72 -9.98 0.58
C VAL A 65 -12.13 -9.43 0.80
N THR A 66 -12.74 -9.66 1.97
CA THR A 66 -14.15 -9.31 2.23
C THR A 66 -14.36 -7.97 2.91
N ASP A 67 -13.36 -7.46 3.64
CA ASP A 67 -13.42 -6.18 4.36
C ASP A 67 -12.21 -5.33 3.96
N VAL A 68 -12.46 -4.39 3.04
CA VAL A 68 -11.43 -3.59 2.37
C VAL A 68 -11.69 -2.12 2.63
N ASP A 69 -10.74 -1.46 3.29
CA ASP A 69 -10.71 0.01 3.38
C ASP A 69 -9.97 0.55 2.15
N HIS A 70 -10.48 1.64 1.56
CA HIS A 70 -9.80 2.35 0.47
C HIS A 70 -9.13 3.60 1.02
N TYR A 71 -7.82 3.52 1.21
CA TYR A 71 -7.02 4.63 1.70
C TYR A 71 -6.66 5.55 0.54
N THR A 72 -7.37 6.67 0.50
CA THR A 72 -7.04 7.89 -0.24
C THR A 72 -6.53 8.96 0.75
N PRO A 73 -5.92 10.06 0.28
CA PRO A 73 -5.57 11.18 1.16
C PRO A 73 -6.76 11.68 2.00
N ASP A 74 -7.94 11.82 1.39
CA ASP A 74 -9.15 12.27 2.09
C ASP A 74 -9.61 11.28 3.16
N PHE A 75 -9.62 9.98 2.85
CA PHE A 75 -9.99 8.94 3.81
C PHE A 75 -9.01 8.90 4.99
N ILE A 76 -7.72 9.10 4.73
CA ILE A 76 -6.68 9.19 5.76
C ILE A 76 -6.93 10.41 6.66
N ALA A 77 -7.19 11.57 6.07
CA ALA A 77 -7.49 12.78 6.83
C ALA A 77 -8.74 12.60 7.70
N GLU A 78 -9.82 12.02 7.17
CA GLU A 78 -11.03 11.74 7.94
C GLU A 78 -10.74 10.77 9.11
N LYS A 79 -10.04 9.68 8.83
CA LYS A 79 -9.79 8.59 9.79
C LYS A 79 -8.81 8.97 10.90
N TYR A 80 -7.82 9.82 10.60
CA TYR A 80 -6.72 10.16 11.51
C TYR A 80 -6.70 11.65 11.87
N ASN A 81 -7.88 12.28 12.00
CA ASN A 81 -8.01 13.64 12.52
C ASN A 81 -7.18 14.70 11.75
N GLY A 82 -7.18 14.61 10.42
CA GLY A 82 -6.56 15.57 9.52
C GLY A 82 -5.11 15.25 9.13
N LEU A 83 -4.58 14.09 9.52
CA LEU A 83 -3.24 13.68 9.08
C LEU A 83 -3.20 13.42 7.58
N THR A 84 -2.02 13.66 7.01
CA THR A 84 -1.68 13.30 5.63
C THR A 84 -1.03 11.90 5.56
N PRO A 85 -1.00 11.25 4.40
CA PRO A 85 -0.39 9.92 4.24
C PRO A 85 1.04 9.82 4.80
N ASN A 86 1.90 10.81 4.53
CA ASN A 86 3.29 10.82 5.01
C ASN A 86 3.41 10.92 6.54
N GLN A 87 2.42 11.53 7.21
CA GLN A 87 2.42 11.70 8.68
C GLN A 87 1.95 10.43 9.42
N ILE A 88 1.47 9.41 8.69
CA ILE A 88 1.10 8.13 9.30
C ILE A 88 2.31 7.44 9.92
N ILE A 89 3.50 7.57 9.32
CA ILE A 89 4.76 7.03 9.86
C ILE A 89 5.07 7.71 11.20
N ASP A 90 5.07 9.04 11.22
CA ASP A 90 5.38 9.82 12.41
C ASP A 90 4.41 9.49 13.55
N MET A 91 3.11 9.39 13.24
CA MET A 91 2.10 8.99 14.20
C MET A 91 2.39 7.61 14.80
N LYS A 92 2.71 6.60 13.97
CA LYS A 92 3.04 5.25 14.46
C LYS A 92 4.30 5.26 15.31
N GLY A 93 5.35 5.96 14.88
CA GLY A 93 6.59 6.09 15.64
C GLY A 93 6.38 6.75 17.02
N LEU A 94 5.45 7.69 17.13
CA LEU A 94 5.09 8.34 18.39
C LEU A 94 4.17 7.50 19.28
N MET A 95 3.25 6.75 18.69
CA MET A 95 2.34 5.87 19.42
C MET A 95 3.04 4.63 19.98
N GLY A 96 4.21 4.28 19.42
CA GLY A 96 4.86 3.01 19.65
C GLY A 96 4.14 1.89 18.91
N ASP A 97 4.88 0.88 18.45
CA ASP A 97 4.25 -0.30 17.90
C ASP A 97 3.82 -1.21 19.05
N THR A 98 2.51 -1.40 19.25
CA THR A 98 1.99 -2.37 20.21
C THR A 98 2.02 -3.80 19.67
N SER A 99 2.59 -4.01 18.48
CA SER A 99 2.55 -5.27 17.73
C SER A 99 3.87 -6.06 17.79
N ASP A 100 4.88 -5.58 18.53
CA ASP A 100 6.05 -6.38 18.95
C ASP A 100 5.76 -7.19 20.23
#